data_AF-E8QTW9-F1
#
_entry.id   AF-E8QTW9-F1
#
_cell.length_a   1.000
_cell.length_b   1.000
_cell.length_c   1.000
_cell.angle_alpha   90.00
_cell.angle_beta   90.00
_cell.angle_gamma   90.00
#
_symmetry.space_group_name_H-M   'P 1'
#
loop_
_entity.id
_entity.type
_entity.pdbx_description
1 polymer ?
#
loop_
_entity_poly.entity_id
_entity_poly.type
_entity_poly.pdbx_seq_one_letter_code
_entity_poly.pdbx_strand_id
1 'polypeptide(L)' 'MIPRHLKELIKNSADIREKFSVFVAPNIHDDAKEYAKFALFKDNINICCYAINDFIKKVENSAELLQLNDGLKA' A
#
# COMPACT_ATOMS: atom_id res chain seq x y z
N MET A 1 -15.18 6.03 -2.90
CA MET A 1 -13.98 6.76 -2.45
C MET A 1 -13.12 5.78 -1.67
N ILE A 2 -11.82 5.67 -1.97
CA ILE A 2 -10.89 4.64 -1.44
C ILE A 2 -11.05 4.38 0.08
N PRO A 3 -11.16 5.40 0.95
CA PRO A 3 -11.27 5.20 2.40
C PRO A 3 -12.59 4.55 2.82
N ARG A 4 -13.69 4.86 2.13
CA ARG A 4 -15.01 4.27 2.40
C ARG A 4 -15.00 2.76 2.10
N HIS A 5 -14.42 2.39 0.96
CA HIS A 5 -14.33 0.98 0.56
C HIS A 5 -13.44 0.17 1.52
N LEU A 6 -12.28 0.70 1.92
CA LEU A 6 -11.41 0.01 2.88
C LEU A 6 -12.07 -0.11 4.27
N LYS A 7 -12.77 0.93 4.72
CA LYS A 7 -13.51 0.90 6.00
C LYS A 7 -14.62 -0.16 6.00
N GLU A 8 -15.36 -0.30 4.91
CA GLU A 8 -16.38 -1.34 4.76
C GLU A 8 -15.76 -2.75 4.73
N LEU A 9 -14.62 -2.93 4.06
CA LEU A 9 -13.91 -4.21 4.05
C LEU A 9 -13.39 -4.59 5.44
N ILE A 10 -12.84 -3.65 6.20
CA ILE A 10 -12.37 -3.90 7.57
C ILE A 10 -13.55 -4.31 8.46
N LYS A 11 -14.67 -3.58 8.39
CA LYS A 11 -15.85 -3.81 9.24
C LYS A 11 -16.55 -5.16 8.99
N ASN A 12 -16.58 -5.61 7.73
CA ASN A 12 -17.31 -6.82 7.33
C ASN A 12 -16.43 -8.07 7.24
N SER A 13 -15.15 -7.97 7.58
CA SER A 13 -14.21 -9.08 7.44
C SER A 13 -13.93 -9.73 8.80
N ALA A 14 -14.11 -11.05 8.89
CA ALA A 14 -13.65 -11.87 10.01
C ALA A 14 -12.13 -12.12 9.97
N ASP A 15 -11.45 -11.66 8.92
CA ASP A 15 -10.01 -11.82 8.75
C ASP A 15 -9.26 -10.84 9.66
N ILE A 16 -8.45 -11.39 10.56
CA ILE A 16 -7.63 -10.63 11.52
C ILE A 16 -6.36 -10.04 10.90
N ARG A 17 -6.03 -10.39 9.66
CA ARG A 17 -4.86 -9.84 8.97
C ARG A 17 -5.01 -8.32 8.80
N GLU A 18 -3.88 -7.63 8.94
CA GLU A 18 -3.80 -6.20 8.71
C GLU A 18 -4.22 -5.89 7.26
N LYS A 19 -5.12 -4.91 7.10
CA LYS A 19 -5.65 -4.49 5.80
C LYS A 19 -5.14 -3.10 5.51
N PHE A 20 -4.56 -2.92 4.33
CA PHE A 20 -4.09 -1.63 3.84
C PHE A 20 -4.51 -1.45 2.38
N SER A 21 -4.51 -0.21 1.92
CA SER A 21 -4.72 0.15 0.53
C SER A 21 -3.45 0.74 -0.05
N VAL A 22 -3.17 0.44 -1.30
CA VAL A 22 -2.09 1.08 -2.06
C VAL A 22 -2.73 2.03 -3.06
N PHE A 23 -2.37 3.31 -2.98
CA PHE A 23 -2.77 4.33 -3.94
C PHE A 23 -1.59 4.68 -4.82
N VAL A 24 -1.72 4.41 -6.12
CA VAL A 24 -0.66 4.66 -7.12
C VAL A 24 -1.16 5.67 -8.14
N ALA A 25 -0.35 6.69 -8.41
CA ALA A 25 -0.64 7.70 -9.43
C ALA A 25 0.67 8.19 -10.08
N PRO A 26 0.63 8.85 -11.26
CA PRO A 26 1.84 9.41 -11.88
C PRO A 26 2.62 10.35 -10.96
N ASN A 27 1.91 11.24 -10.28
CA ASN A 27 2.42 12.13 -9.25
C ASN A 27 1.47 12.12 -8.06
N ILE A 28 2.01 12.22 -6.85
CA ILE A 28 1.24 12.28 -5.61
C ILE A 28 1.28 13.70 -5.08
N HIS A 29 0.14 14.39 -5.11
CA HIS A 29 -0.03 15.69 -4.48
C HIS A 29 0.11 15.58 -2.96
N ASP A 30 0.64 16.62 -2.32
CA ASP A 30 0.88 16.62 -0.86
C ASP A 30 -0.42 16.49 -0.07
N ASP A 31 -1.53 17.09 -0.55
CA ASP A 31 -2.86 16.92 0.03
C ASP A 31 -3.29 15.45 0.12
N ALA A 32 -2.92 14.63 -0.87
CA ALA A 32 -3.23 13.21 -0.87
C ALA A 32 -2.40 12.45 0.19
N LYS A 33 -1.15 12.88 0.43
CA LYS A 33 -0.30 12.32 1.50
C LYS A 33 -0.82 12.73 2.88
N GLU A 34 -1.22 13.99 3.03
CA GLU A 34 -1.79 14.51 4.27
C GLU A 34 -3.11 13.80 4.60
N TYR A 35 -3.96 13.64 3.60
CA TYR A 35 -5.21 12.89 3.75
C TYR A 35 -4.96 11.43 4.17
N ALA A 36 -3.98 10.75 3.57
CA ALA A 36 -3.63 9.38 3.95
C ALA A 36 -3.17 9.28 5.41
N LYS A 37 -2.33 10.23 5.87
CA LYS A 37 -1.92 10.32 7.28
C LYS A 37 -3.11 10.58 8.20
N PHE A 38 -4.01 11.47 7.81
CA PHE A 38 -5.21 11.77 8.57
C PHE A 38 -6.16 10.58 8.66
N ALA A 39 -6.36 9.84 7.58
CA ALA A 39 -7.19 8.63 7.55
C ALA A 39 -6.63 7.52 8.46
N LEU A 40 -5.31 7.36 8.51
CA LEU A 40 -4.65 6.46 9.46
C LEU A 40 -4.90 6.89 10.90
N PHE A 41 -4.69 8.17 11.22
CA PHE A 41 -4.89 8.68 12.58
C PHE A 41 -6.36 8.60 13.03
N LYS A 42 -7.30 9.00 12.17
CA LYS A 42 -8.72 9.13 12.54
C LYS A 42 -9.47 7.80 12.55
N ASP A 43 -9.23 6.96 11.54
CA ASP A 43 -10.05 5.78 11.27
C ASP A 43 -9.23 4.48 11.25
N ASN A 44 -7.93 4.53 11.58
CA ASN A 44 -6.98 3.41 11.47
C ASN A 44 -6.94 2.80 10.05
N ILE A 45 -7.14 3.63 9.03
CA ILE A 45 -7.14 3.22 7.64
C ILE A 45 -5.75 3.46 7.06
N ASN A 46 -5.00 2.37 6.86
CA ASN A 46 -3.65 2.45 6.28
C ASN A 46 -3.71 2.59 4.75
N ILE A 47 -3.28 3.74 4.23
CA ILE A 47 -3.18 4.02 2.79
C ILE A 47 -1.74 4.38 2.46
N CYS A 48 -1.08 3.52 1.69
CA CYS A 48 0.27 3.78 1.19
C CYS A 48 0.20 4.48 -0.18
N CYS A 49 0.63 5.73 -0.24
CA CYS A 49 0.68 6.51 -1.47
C CYS A 49 2.04 6.35 -2.16
N TYR A 50 2.05 5.99 -3.44
CA TYR A 50 3.26 5.89 -4.25
C TYR A 50 3.10 6.60 -5.58
N ALA A 51 4.10 7.39 -5.99
CA ALA A 51 4.22 7.74 -7.39
C ALA A 51 4.50 6.47 -8.20
N ILE A 52 4.02 6.40 -9.45
CA ILE A 52 4.16 5.19 -10.27
C ILE A 52 5.61 4.73 -10.40
N ASN A 53 6.55 5.68 -10.55
CA ASN A 53 7.97 5.39 -10.64
C ASN A 53 8.53 4.80 -9.34
N ASP A 54 8.09 5.30 -8.18
CA ASP A 54 8.52 4.79 -6.87
C ASP A 54 7.92 3.41 -6.60
N PHE A 55 6.68 3.19 -7.04
CA PHE A 55 6.02 1.90 -6.96
C PHE A 55 6.75 0.86 -7.80
N ILE A 56 7.06 1.17 -9.06
CA ILE A 56 7.81 0.28 -9.96
C ILE A 56 9.16 -0.07 -9.34
N LYS A 57 9.95 0.93 -8.93
CA LYS A 57 11.25 0.69 -8.27
C LYS A 57 11.13 -0.22 -7.06
N LYS A 58 10.09 -0.03 -6.23
CA LYS A 58 9.90 -0.83 -5.02
C LYS A 58 9.50 -2.27 -5.34
N VAL A 59 8.68 -2.47 -6.37
CA VAL A 59 8.30 -3.81 -6.85
C VAL A 59 9.47 -4.51 -7.53
N GLU A 60 10.26 -3.82 -8.35
CA GLU A 60 11.46 -4.37 -8.99
C GLU A 60 12.48 -4.86 -7.96
N ASN A 61 12.79 -4.06 -6.94
CA ASN A 61 13.65 -4.49 -5.83
C ASN A 61 13.08 -5.72 -5.09
N SER A 62 11.75 -5.85 -4.99
CA SER A 62 11.13 -7.04 -4.39
C SER A 62 11.15 -8.27 -5.31
N ALA A 63 11.09 -8.08 -6.62
CA ALA A 63 11.24 -9.15 -7.61
C ALA A 63 12.69 -9.64 -7.68
N GLU A 64 13.67 -8.76 -7.46
CA GLU A 64 15.07 -9.13 -7.27
C GLU A 64 15.29 -9.90 -5.95
N LEU A 65 14.58 -9.55 -4.87
CA LEU A 65 14.59 -10.36 -3.64
C LEU A 65 14.02 -11.77 -3.84
N LEU A 66 13.04 -11.97 -4.73
CA LEU A 66 12.54 -13.30 -5.08
C LEU A 66 13.61 -14.12 -5.84
N GLN A 67 14.44 -13.48 -6.67
CA GLN A 67 15.52 -14.13 -7.43
C GLN A 67 16.74 -14.51 -6.58
N LEU A 68 16.95 -13.88 -5.41
CA LEU A 68 18.01 -14.27 -4.48
C LEU A 68 17.81 -15.68 -3.89
N ASN A 69 16.58 -16.19 -3.85
CA ASN A 69 16.29 -17.54 -3.34
C ASN A 69 16.57 -18.64 -4.39
N ASP A 70 16.60 -18.30 -5.69
CA ASP A 70 16.92 -19.24 -6.77
C ASP A 70 18.44 -19.40 -7.00
N GLY A 71 19.26 -18.49 -6.46
CA GLY A 71 20.72 -18.58 -6.49
C GLY A 71 21.33 -19.51 -5.43
N LEU A 72 20.54 -20.09 -4.52
CA LEU A 72 21.01 -21.01 -3.47
C LEU A 72 20.75 -22.50 -3.80
N LYS A 73 20.66 -22.82 -5.09
CA LYS A 73 20.70 -24.19 -5.62
C LYS A 73 21.75 -24.30 -6.72
N ALA A 74 23.01 -24.37 -6.34
CA ALA A 74 24.09 -24.97 -7.12
C ALA A 74 25.16 -25.51 -6.16
#